data_AF-K1Y7U7-F1
#
_entry.id   AF-K1Y7U7-F1
#
_cell.length_a   1.000
_cell.length_b   1.000
_cell.length_c   1.000
_cell.angle_alpha   90.00
_cell.angle_beta   90.00
_cell.angle_gamma   90.00
#
_symmetry.space_group_name_H-M   'P 1'
#
loop_
_entity.id
_entity.type
_entity.pdbx_description
1 polymer ?
#
loop_
_entity_poly.entity_id
_entity_poly.type
_entity_poly.pdbx_seq_one_letter_code
_entity_poly.pdbx_strand_id
1 'polypeptide(L)' 'MITAGDHAVNDMAGAEKDSWKSQLTSAGFEVHPVLEGMGANDAFAALFVENIADAARERGIMLQ' A
#
# COMPACT_ATOMS: atom_id res chain seq x y z
N MET A 1 1.73 -1.28 0.21
CA MET A 1 2.59 -0.25 -0.41
C MET A 1 1.76 0.98 -0.71
N ILE A 2 2.37 2.17 -0.91
CA ILE A 2 1.61 3.39 -1.24
C ILE A 2 0.81 3.20 -2.54
N THR A 3 1.41 2.57 -3.55
CA THR A 3 0.74 2.16 -4.79
C THR A 3 0.60 0.65 -4.85
N ALA A 4 -0.34 0.15 -5.64
CA ALA A 4 -0.41 -1.25 -6.06
C ALA A 4 0.40 -1.44 -7.35
N GLY A 5 1.73 -1.34 -7.23
CA GLY A 5 2.67 -1.51 -8.34
C GLY A 5 3.11 -2.95 -8.57
N ASP A 6 4.26 -3.12 -9.22
CA ASP A 6 4.79 -4.41 -9.68
C ASP A 6 4.78 -5.50 -8.60
N HIS A 7 5.31 -5.22 -7.40
CA HIS A 7 5.29 -6.15 -6.27
C HIS A 7 3.87 -6.55 -5.82
N ALA A 8 2.88 -5.66 -5.90
CA ALA A 8 1.50 -6.02 -5.56
C ALA A 8 0.86 -6.89 -6.64
N VAL A 9 1.15 -6.60 -7.91
CA VAL A 9 0.56 -7.29 -9.06
C VAL A 9 1.17 -8.67 -9.27
N ASN A 10 2.50 -8.79 -9.20
CA ASN A 10 3.22 -10.01 -9.53
C ASN A 10 3.51 -10.84 -8.28
N ASP A 11 4.24 -10.28 -7.31
CA ASP A 11 4.69 -11.05 -6.14
C ASP A 11 3.53 -11.39 -5.19
N MET A 12 2.55 -10.49 -5.04
CA MET A 12 1.42 -10.74 -4.15
C MET A 12 0.25 -11.42 -4.88
N ALA A 13 -0.18 -10.90 -6.03
CA ALA A 13 -1.41 -11.32 -6.70
C ALA A 13 -1.21 -12.09 -8.01
N GLY A 14 0.05 -12.35 -8.40
CA GLY A 14 0.40 -12.94 -9.68
C GLY A 14 -0.11 -14.36 -9.87
N ALA A 15 0.07 -14.87 -11.10
CA ALA A 15 -0.24 -16.27 -11.43
C ALA A 15 0.96 -17.20 -11.24
N GLU A 16 2.17 -16.64 -11.04
CA GLU A 16 3.38 -17.43 -10.81
C GLU A 16 3.32 -18.16 -9.46
N LYS A 17 4.01 -19.30 -9.38
CA LYS A 17 3.93 -20.25 -8.25
C LYS A 17 4.42 -19.67 -6.92
N ASP A 18 5.33 -18.70 -7.00
CA ASP A 18 5.97 -18.02 -5.88
C ASP A 18 5.19 -16.79 -5.43
N SER A 19 4.15 -16.37 -6.17
CA SER A 19 3.26 -15.33 -5.70
C SER A 19 2.49 -15.75 -4.44
N TRP A 20 2.17 -14.80 -3.57
CA TRP A 20 1.44 -15.09 -2.33
C TRP A 20 0.07 -15.70 -2.62
N LYS A 21 -0.64 -15.19 -3.64
CA LYS A 21 -1.91 -15.74 -4.09
C LYS A 21 -1.80 -17.22 -4.45
N SER A 22 -0.83 -17.60 -5.27
CA SER A 22 -0.61 -18.99 -5.67
C SER A 22 -0.25 -19.88 -4.47
N GLN A 23 0.62 -19.41 -3.59
CA GLN A 23 1.05 -20.18 -2.41
C GLN A 23 -0.12 -20.41 -1.43
N LEU A 24 -0.88 -19.35 -1.11
CA LEU A 24 -2.02 -19.43 -0.20
C LEU A 24 -3.17 -20.26 -0.78
N THR A 25 -3.46 -20.10 -2.08
CA THR A 25 -4.47 -20.93 -2.76
C THR A 25 -4.07 -22.41 -2.74
N SER A 26 -2.79 -22.71 -2.98
CA SER A 26 -2.26 -24.09 -2.92
C SER A 26 -2.32 -24.70 -1.52
N ALA A 27 -2.29 -23.86 -0.47
CA ALA A 27 -2.48 -24.28 0.91
C ALA A 27 -3.97 -24.51 1.28
N GLY A 28 -4.90 -24.33 0.35
CA GLY A 28 -6.33 -24.58 0.54
C GLY A 28 -7.15 -23.37 0.99
N PHE A 29 -6.59 -22.16 0.97
CA PHE A 29 -7.32 -20.93 1.27
C PHE A 29 -8.02 -20.38 0.02
N GLU A 30 -9.18 -19.78 0.21
CA GLU A 30 -9.78 -18.90 -0.78
C GLU A 30 -9.14 -17.50 -0.66
N VAL A 31 -8.53 -17.01 -1.73
CA VAL A 31 -7.72 -15.78 -1.70
C VAL A 31 -8.30 -14.74 -2.64
N HIS A 32 -8.60 -13.56 -2.08
CA HIS A 32 -9.12 -12.39 -2.80
C HIS A 32 -8.13 -11.23 -2.68
N PRO A 33 -7.18 -11.08 -3.62
CA PRO A 33 -6.25 -9.95 -3.58
C PRO A 33 -6.99 -8.63 -3.81
N VAL A 34 -6.68 -7.62 -2.99
CA VAL A 34 -7.14 -6.24 -3.21
C VAL A 34 -5.97 -5.43 -3.75
N LEU A 35 -6.03 -5.10 -5.04
CA LEU A 35 -4.99 -4.34 -5.74
C LEU A 35 -5.22 -2.83 -5.65
N GLU A 36 -5.24 -2.34 -4.41
CA GLU A 36 -5.37 -0.92 -4.10
C GLU A 36 -4.17 -0.47 -3.26
N GLY A 37 -3.54 0.62 -3.68
CA GLY A 37 -2.44 1.20 -2.93
C GLY A 37 -2.96 1.97 -1.71
N MET A 38 -2.22 1.98 -0.61
CA MET A 38 -2.62 2.73 0.59
C MET A 38 -2.78 4.24 0.33
N GLY A 39 -2.12 4.78 -0.69
CA GLY A 39 -2.28 6.18 -1.09
C GLY A 39 -3.65 6.53 -1.69
N ALA A 40 -4.46 5.54 -2.07
CA ALA A 40 -5.85 5.77 -2.50
C ALA A 40 -6.83 5.87 -1.32
N ASN A 41 -6.40 5.54 -0.10
CA ASN A 41 -7.21 5.67 1.10
C ASN A 41 -6.99 7.07 1.73
N ASP A 42 -8.04 7.90 1.72
CA ASP A 42 -7.97 9.28 2.23
C ASP A 42 -7.55 9.37 3.71
N ALA A 43 -8.00 8.43 4.55
CA ALA A 43 -7.61 8.41 5.96
C ALA A 43 -6.11 8.08 6.13
N PHE A 44 -5.55 7.25 5.24
CA PHE A 44 -4.11 6.99 5.21
C PHE A 44 -3.33 8.16 4.63
N ALA A 45 -3.85 8.81 3.58
CA ALA A 45 -3.25 10.01 3.00
C ALA A 45 -3.18 11.16 4.02
N ALA A 46 -4.20 11.29 4.88
CA ALA A 46 -4.23 12.27 5.97
C ALA A 46 -3.03 12.14 6.90
N LEU A 47 -2.57 10.92 7.21
CA LEU A 47 -1.37 10.70 8.04
C LEU A 47 -0.12 11.30 7.39
N PHE A 48 0.02 11.23 6.06
CA PHE A 48 1.13 11.90 5.38
C PHE A 48 1.01 13.41 5.45
N VAL A 49 -0.19 13.97 5.28
CA VAL A 49 -0.43 15.41 5.39
C VAL A 49 -0.09 15.92 6.79
N GLU A 50 -0.51 15.19 7.84
CA GLU A 50 -0.18 15.50 9.23
C GLU A 50 1.34 15.47 9.46
N ASN A 51 2.02 14.41 9.03
CA ASN A 51 3.48 14.31 9.17
C ASN A 51 4.22 15.45 8.44
N ILE A 52 3.72 15.88 7.27
CA ILE A 52 4.29 17.02 6.53
C ILE A 52 4.05 18.32 7.31
N ALA A 53 2.85 18.51 7.87
CA ALA A 53 2.52 19.67 8.69
C ALA A 53 3.38 19.75 9.96
N ASP A 54 3.65 18.61 10.58
CA ASP A 54 4.52 18.50 11.76
C ASP A 54 5.95 18.88 11.41
N ALA A 55 6.50 18.31 10.34
CA ALA A 55 7.83 18.64 9.85
C ALA A 55 7.96 20.13 9.46
N ALA A 56 6.92 20.72 8.86
CA ALA A 56 6.90 22.14 8.54
C ALA A 56 6.94 23.01 9.80
N ARG A 57 6.13 22.70 10.83
CA ARG A 57 6.14 23.42 12.11
C ARG A 57 7.50 23.34 12.80
N GLU A 58 8.11 22.17 12.85
CA GLU A 58 9.44 21.98 13.45
C GLU A 58 10.53 22.81 12.76
N ARG A 59 10.36 23.10 11.47
CA ARG A 59 11.30 23.89 10.66
C ARG A 59 10.90 25.35 10.49
N GLY A 60 9.81 25.79 11.12
CA GLY A 60 9.28 27.14 10.96
C GLY A 60 8.82 27.47 9.53
N ILE A 61 8.47 26.45 8.74
CA ILE A 61 7.93 26.60 7.39
C ILE A 61 6.42 26.86 7.51
N MET A 62 5.97 27.98 6.94
CA MET A 62 4.55 28.32 6.86
C MET A 62 3.92 27.56 5.68
N LEU A 63 2.96 26.68 5.98
CA LEU A 63 2.13 26.04 4.96
C LEU A 63 0.96 26.95 4.60
N GLN A 64 0.58 26.97 3.31
CA GLN A 64 -0.54 27.74 2.76
C GLN A 64 -1.84 26.93 2.77
#